data_AF-A0A843C8S1-F1
#
_entry.id   AF-A0A843C8S1-F1
#
_cell.length_a   1.000
_cell.length_b   1.000
_cell.length_c   1.000
_cell.angle_alpha   90.00
_cell.angle_beta   90.00
_cell.angle_gamma   90.00
#
_symmetry.space_group_name_H-M   'P 1'
#
loop_
_entity.id
_entity.type
_entity.pdbx_description
1 polymer ?
#
loop_
_entity_poly.entity_id
_entity_poly.type
_entity_poly.pdbx_seq_one_letter_code
_entity_poly.pdbx_strand_id
1 'polypeptide(L)'
;MSENRRESWRDQYELAWKIFDKENSRFWTRFNISLGINAGLLAGLFTMLSFSDSNNITIIVSVGISIMGIVFAMIWLELTSLAQTWTRHYADVVKSLEANIENEDYRLIPPKGKIPHSITSITRYYPITFVIFWTVLTGLIVIL
;
A
#
# COMPACT_ATOMS: atom_id res chain seq x y z
N MET A 1 -21.47 -23.29 25.64
CA MET A 1 -21.91 -22.73 24.33
C MET A 1 -22.70 -23.78 23.54
N SER A 2 -23.94 -23.50 23.11
CA SER A 2 -24.74 -24.41 22.27
C SER A 2 -24.08 -24.62 20.91
N GLU A 3 -24.27 -25.79 20.29
CA GLU A 3 -23.64 -26.16 19.00
C GLU A 3 -23.99 -25.16 17.89
N ASN A 4 -25.25 -24.73 17.78
CA ASN A 4 -25.67 -23.63 16.88
C ASN A 4 -24.93 -22.30 17.10
N ARG A 5 -24.56 -21.98 18.35
CA ARG A 5 -23.75 -20.77 18.63
C ARG A 5 -22.31 -20.95 18.18
N ARG A 6 -21.79 -22.18 18.15
CA ARG A 6 -20.44 -22.49 17.72
C ARG A 6 -20.26 -22.36 16.21
N GLU A 7 -21.21 -22.86 15.44
CA GLU A 7 -21.18 -22.73 13.98
C GLU A 7 -21.28 -21.25 13.56
N SER A 8 -22.18 -20.48 14.20
CA SER A 8 -22.38 -19.06 13.86
C SER A 8 -21.16 -18.16 14.08
N TRP A 9 -20.37 -18.35 15.15
CA TRP A 9 -19.16 -17.52 15.36
C TRP A 9 -18.05 -17.90 14.37
N ARG A 10 -17.92 -19.19 14.06
CA ARG A 10 -16.88 -19.69 13.16
C ARG A 10 -17.10 -19.16 11.75
N ASP A 11 -18.35 -19.15 11.30
CA ASP A 11 -18.72 -18.59 10.00
C ASP A 11 -18.43 -17.08 9.93
N GLN A 12 -18.72 -16.34 11.01
CA GLN A 12 -18.40 -14.91 11.11
C GLN A 12 -16.89 -14.65 11.10
N TYR A 13 -16.12 -15.47 11.82
CA TYR A 13 -14.67 -15.40 11.85
C TYR A 13 -14.07 -15.70 10.46
N GLU A 14 -14.52 -16.79 9.82
CA GLU A 14 -14.04 -17.18 8.49
C GLU A 14 -14.36 -16.11 7.44
N LEU A 15 -15.56 -15.50 7.52
CA LEU A 15 -15.93 -14.39 6.65
C LEU A 15 -15.05 -13.15 6.90
N ALA A 16 -14.85 -12.76 8.17
CA ALA A 16 -14.00 -11.62 8.52
C ALA A 16 -12.55 -11.82 8.07
N TRP A 17 -12.02 -13.02 8.27
CA TRP A 17 -10.68 -13.41 7.83
C TRP A 17 -10.54 -13.36 6.30
N LYS A 18 -11.53 -13.88 5.57
CA LYS A 18 -11.55 -13.86 4.10
C LYS A 18 -11.61 -12.44 3.55
N ILE A 19 -12.34 -11.53 4.20
CA ILE A 19 -12.37 -10.11 3.82
C ILE A 19 -11.01 -9.47 4.10
N PHE A 20 -10.42 -9.72 5.28
CA PHE A 20 -9.10 -9.21 5.65
C PHE A 20 -8.02 -9.64 4.65
N ASP A 21 -7.95 -10.93 4.31
CA ASP A 21 -6.99 -11.47 3.33
C ASP A 21 -7.17 -10.81 1.94
N LYS A 22 -8.42 -10.68 1.49
CA LYS A 22 -8.75 -10.04 0.22
C LYS A 22 -8.32 -8.57 0.17
N GLU A 23 -8.58 -7.82 1.23
CA GLU A 23 -8.15 -6.42 1.31
C GLU A 23 -6.64 -6.27 1.39
N ASN A 24 -5.96 -7.17 2.11
CA ASN A 24 -4.50 -7.16 2.16
C ASN A 24 -3.87 -7.47 0.79
N SER A 25 -4.41 -8.46 0.07
CA SER A 25 -3.98 -8.78 -1.30
C SER A 25 -4.20 -7.61 -2.26
N ARG A 26 -5.34 -6.92 -2.17
CA ARG A 26 -5.63 -5.69 -2.92
C ARG A 26 -4.65 -4.57 -2.60
N PHE A 27 -4.32 -4.39 -1.32
CA PHE A 27 -3.32 -3.42 -0.90
C PHE A 27 -1.97 -3.68 -1.57
N TRP A 28 -1.42 -4.89 -1.44
CA TRP A 28 -0.10 -5.22 -2.00
C TRP A 28 -0.08 -5.11 -3.53
N THR A 29 -1.19 -5.46 -4.19
CA THR A 29 -1.34 -5.25 -5.63
C THR A 29 -1.24 -3.77 -6.00
N ARG A 30 -2.00 -2.89 -5.33
CA ARG A 30 -1.97 -1.44 -5.57
C ARG A 30 -0.61 -0.83 -5.21
N PHE A 31 0.01 -1.31 -4.13
CA PHE A 31 1.34 -0.88 -3.70
C PHE A 31 2.39 -1.19 -4.77
N ASN A 32 2.41 -2.43 -5.27
CA ASN A 32 3.35 -2.84 -6.32
C ASN A 32 3.10 -2.11 -7.65
N ILE A 33 1.84 -1.86 -8.02
CA ILE A 33 1.51 -1.03 -9.19
C ILE A 33 2.08 0.39 -9.03
N SER A 34 1.88 1.01 -7.86
CA SER A 34 2.35 2.36 -7.58
C SER A 34 3.88 2.45 -7.59
N LEU A 35 4.55 1.44 -7.05
CA LEU A 35 6.01 1.29 -7.12
C LEU A 35 6.48 1.15 -8.58
N GLY A 36 5.81 0.31 -9.37
CA GLY A 36 6.10 0.11 -10.78
C GLY A 36 5.93 1.39 -11.62
N ILE A 37 4.87 2.16 -11.37
CA ILE A 37 4.65 3.46 -12.03
C ILE A 37 5.78 4.43 -11.69
N ASN A 38 6.14 4.57 -10.41
CA ASN A 38 7.23 5.46 -10.00
C ASN A 38 8.59 5.03 -10.57
N ALA A 39 8.88 3.72 -10.60
CA ALA A 39 10.08 3.18 -11.22
C ALA A 39 10.11 3.44 -12.74
N GLY A 40 8.97 3.30 -13.42
CA GLY A 40 8.82 3.61 -14.83
C GLY A 40 9.03 5.10 -15.14
N LEU A 41 8.46 5.99 -14.33
CA LEU A 41 8.68 7.43 -14.44
C LEU A 41 10.15 7.80 -14.23
N LEU A 42 10.82 7.20 -13.25
CA LEU A 42 12.25 7.36 -13.01
C LEU A 42 13.09 6.93 -14.21
N ALA A 43 12.82 5.73 -14.75
CA ALA A 43 13.53 5.23 -15.92
C ALA A 43 13.31 6.14 -17.14
N GLY A 44 12.08 6.60 -17.36
CA GLY A 44 11.75 7.56 -18.40
C GLY A 44 12.48 8.89 -18.24
N LEU A 45 12.53 9.44 -17.03
CA LEU A 45 13.26 10.67 -16.73
C LEU A 45 14.76 10.51 -17.00
N PHE A 46 15.40 9.48 -16.47
CA PHE A 46 16.85 9.27 -16.69
C PHE A 46 17.18 9.05 -18.17
N THR A 47 16.29 8.40 -18.91
CA THR A 47 16.42 8.26 -20.36
C THR A 47 16.33 9.63 -21.06
N MET A 48 15.43 10.52 -20.63
CA MET A 48 15.36 11.88 -21.21
C MET A 48 16.59 12.71 -20.88
N LEU A 49 17.07 12.62 -19.64
CA LEU A 49 18.27 13.33 -19.19
C LEU A 49 19.55 12.83 -19.89
N SER A 50 19.61 11.56 -20.33
CA SER A 50 20.80 11.05 -21.04
C SER A 50 20.91 11.56 -22.49
N PHE A 51 19.82 12.02 -23.09
CA PHE A 51 19.81 12.67 -24.42
C PHE A 51 20.03 14.19 -24.35
N SER A 52 20.52 14.70 -23.21
CA SER A 52 20.66 16.13 -22.92
C SER A 52 21.78 16.81 -23.71
N ASP A 53 21.58 17.02 -25.01
CA ASP A 53 22.16 18.17 -25.72
C ASP A 53 21.34 19.42 -25.36
N SER A 54 21.44 19.87 -24.10
CA SER A 54 20.92 21.14 -23.53
C SER A 54 19.74 21.81 -24.26
N ASN A 55 18.72 21.05 -24.64
CA ASN A 55 17.58 21.55 -25.41
C ASN A 55 16.45 21.87 -24.43
N ASN A 56 15.85 23.04 -24.58
CA ASN A 56 14.72 23.49 -23.77
C ASN A 56 13.59 22.44 -23.71
N ILE A 57 13.40 21.68 -24.79
CA ILE A 57 12.38 20.60 -24.83
C ILE A 57 12.68 19.51 -23.80
N THR A 58 13.93 19.07 -23.67
CA THR A 58 14.34 18.03 -22.71
C THR A 58 14.09 18.47 -21.28
N ILE A 59 14.38 19.73 -20.96
CA ILE A 59 14.13 20.32 -19.63
C ILE A 59 12.62 20.35 -19.35
N ILE A 60 11.81 20.87 -20.28
CA ILE A 60 10.34 20.94 -20.12
C ILE A 60 9.73 19.55 -19.90
N VAL A 61 10.13 18.56 -20.71
CA VAL A 61 9.65 17.18 -20.56
C VAL A 61 10.08 16.58 -19.22
N SER A 62 11.33 16.82 -18.79
CA SER A 62 11.86 16.32 -17.52
C SER A 62 11.14 16.91 -16.31
N VAL A 63 10.82 18.21 -16.34
CA VAL A 63 9.97 18.86 -15.33
C VAL A 63 8.57 18.25 -15.35
N GLY A 64 7.98 18.05 -16.53
CA GLY A 64 6.67 17.42 -16.69
C GLY A 64 6.60 16.01 -16.06
N ILE A 65 7.58 15.16 -16.36
CA ILE A 65 7.70 13.81 -15.77
C ILE A 65 7.83 13.90 -14.24
N SER A 66 8.62 14.85 -13.74
CA SER A 66 8.83 15.01 -12.30
C SER A 66 7.56 15.45 -11.58
N ILE A 67 6.79 16.38 -12.15
CA ILE A 67 5.47 16.79 -11.64
C ILE A 67 4.50 15.60 -11.63
N MET A 68 4.47 14.79 -12.69
CA MET A 68 3.67 13.56 -12.71
C MET A 68 4.09 12.60 -11.59
N GLY A 69 5.39 12.47 -11.33
CA GLY A 69 5.93 11.71 -10.21
C GLY A 69 5.38 12.17 -8.86
N ILE A 70 5.37 13.49 -8.60
CA ILE A 70 4.76 14.06 -7.38
C ILE A 70 3.28 13.68 -7.27
N VAL A 71 2.50 13.87 -8.34
CA VAL A 71 1.07 13.56 -8.36
C VAL A 71 0.81 12.08 -8.06
N PHE A 72 1.52 11.16 -8.73
CA PHE A 72 1.35 9.73 -8.49
C PHE A 72 1.79 9.30 -7.09
N ALA A 73 2.86 9.90 -6.55
CA ALA A 73 3.31 9.63 -5.18
C ALA A 73 2.28 10.11 -4.13
N MET A 74 1.62 11.26 -4.36
CA MET A 74 0.51 11.72 -3.51
C MET A 74 -0.70 10.79 -3.58
N ILE A 75 -1.10 10.35 -4.79
CA ILE A 75 -2.18 9.36 -4.93
C ILE A 75 -1.82 8.06 -4.19
N TRP A 76 -0.57 7.61 -4.30
CA TRP A 76 -0.09 6.42 -3.60
C TRP A 76 -0.12 6.59 -2.07
N LEU A 77 0.19 7.79 -1.56
CA LEU A 77 0.10 8.11 -0.13
C LEU A 77 -1.33 7.95 0.39
N GLU A 78 -2.31 8.53 -0.31
CA GLU A 78 -3.73 8.44 0.05
C GLU A 78 -4.24 7.00 0.00
N LEU A 79 -3.91 6.25 -1.07
CA LEU A 79 -4.29 4.84 -1.20
C LEU A 79 -3.71 3.98 -0.05
N THR A 80 -2.48 4.27 0.37
CA THR A 80 -1.82 3.57 1.48
C THR A 80 -2.47 3.90 2.81
N SER A 81 -2.82 5.18 3.04
CA SER A 81 -3.51 5.64 4.25
C SER A 81 -4.91 5.00 4.39
N LEU A 82 -5.68 5.00 3.30
CA LEU A 82 -7.00 4.39 3.25
C LEU A 82 -6.91 2.88 3.53
N ALA A 83 -5.98 2.18 2.87
CA ALA A 83 -5.79 0.75 3.08
C ALA A 83 -5.39 0.40 4.52
N GLN A 84 -4.50 1.17 5.13
CA GLN A 84 -4.14 0.99 6.55
C GLN A 84 -5.37 1.11 7.46
N THR A 85 -6.27 2.05 7.17
CA THR A 85 -7.49 2.26 7.96
C THR A 85 -8.43 1.05 7.86
N TRP A 86 -8.66 0.55 6.64
CA TRP A 86 -9.47 -0.65 6.42
C TRP A 86 -8.87 -1.90 7.04
N THR A 87 -7.57 -2.11 6.88
CA THR A 87 -6.88 -3.27 7.46
C THR A 87 -6.90 -3.25 8.99
N ARG A 88 -6.75 -2.07 9.62
CA ARG A 88 -6.91 -1.94 11.07
C ARG A 88 -8.33 -2.25 11.51
N HIS A 89 -9.34 -1.70 10.83
CA HIS A 89 -10.74 -1.97 11.14
C HIS A 89 -11.05 -3.48 11.12
N TYR A 90 -10.65 -4.19 10.06
CA TYR A 90 -10.88 -5.63 9.98
C TYR A 90 -10.02 -6.44 10.96
N ALA A 91 -8.80 -6.00 11.27
CA ALA A 91 -8.00 -6.62 12.32
C ALA A 91 -8.66 -6.49 13.70
N ASP A 92 -9.25 -5.33 14.01
CA ASP A 92 -9.97 -5.10 15.26
C ASP A 92 -11.25 -5.93 15.32
N VAL A 93 -11.98 -6.07 14.21
CA VAL A 93 -13.14 -6.96 14.10
C VAL A 93 -12.73 -8.40 14.39
N VAL A 94 -11.68 -8.92 13.74
CA VAL A 94 -11.16 -10.28 13.98
C VAL A 94 -10.76 -10.45 15.45
N LYS A 95 -10.02 -9.48 16.02
CA LYS A 95 -9.60 -9.51 17.42
C LYS A 95 -10.78 -9.50 18.39
N SER A 96 -11.84 -8.74 18.10
CA SER A 96 -13.06 -8.73 18.92
C SER A 96 -13.83 -10.05 18.85
N LEU A 97 -13.85 -10.71 17.69
CA LEU A 97 -14.43 -12.05 17.54
C LEU A 97 -13.61 -13.08 18.33
N GLU A 98 -12.28 -12.99 18.30
CA GLU A 98 -11.38 -13.85 19.08
C GLU A 98 -11.51 -13.62 20.59
N ALA A 99 -11.72 -12.38 21.05
CA ALA A 99 -11.89 -12.06 22.46
C ALA A 99 -13.15 -12.68 23.08
N ASN A 100 -14.16 -13.01 22.27
CA ASN A 100 -15.40 -13.66 22.72
C ASN A 100 -15.27 -15.19 22.83
N ILE A 101 -14.09 -15.75 22.54
CA ILE A 101 -13.83 -17.18 22.65
C ILE A 101 -13.34 -17.48 24.07
N GLU A 102 -14.22 -18.03 24.92
CA GLU A 102 -13.93 -18.36 26.33
C GLU A 102 -12.88 -19.49 26.51
N ASN A 103 -12.59 -20.28 25.48
CA ASN A 103 -11.68 -21.42 25.56
C ASN A 103 -10.34 -21.12 24.90
N GLU A 104 -9.24 -21.19 25.66
CA GLU A 104 -7.88 -20.96 25.15
C GLU A 104 -7.49 -21.92 24.03
N ASP A 105 -8.01 -23.15 24.03
CA ASP A 105 -7.78 -24.16 22.98
C ASP A 105 -8.34 -23.75 21.60
N TYR A 106 -9.28 -22.80 21.57
CA TYR A 106 -9.85 -22.23 20.34
C TYR A 106 -9.27 -20.85 19.99
N ARG A 107 -8.18 -20.40 20.62
CA ARG A 107 -7.35 -19.34 20.03
C ARG A 107 -6.75 -19.94 18.76
N LEU A 108 -7.54 -19.84 17.69
CA LEU A 108 -7.25 -20.42 16.40
C LEU A 108 -5.87 -19.95 15.98
N ILE A 109 -4.95 -20.90 15.86
CA ILE A 109 -3.79 -20.75 14.98
C ILE A 109 -4.39 -20.19 13.68
N PRO A 110 -3.94 -19.01 13.19
CA PRO A 110 -4.52 -18.38 12.01
C PRO A 110 -4.66 -19.46 10.93
N PRO A 111 -5.85 -19.57 10.30
CA PRO A 111 -6.21 -20.74 9.49
C PRO A 111 -5.04 -21.07 8.56
N LYS A 112 -4.50 -22.28 8.69
CA LYS A 112 -3.23 -22.73 8.08
C LYS A 112 -3.08 -22.17 6.67
N GLY A 113 -2.30 -21.11 6.56
CA GLY A 113 -2.16 -20.30 5.37
C GLY A 113 -1.10 -19.25 5.65
N LYS A 114 -0.32 -18.89 4.64
CA LYS A 114 0.69 -17.83 4.75
C LYS A 114 -0.05 -16.59 5.25
N ILE A 115 0.25 -16.11 6.46
CA ILE A 115 -0.26 -14.84 6.95
C ILE A 115 0.17 -13.80 5.90
N PRO A 116 -0.76 -13.23 5.12
CA PRO A 116 -0.38 -12.28 4.10
C PRO A 116 0.25 -11.10 4.85
N HIS A 117 1.44 -10.68 4.42
CA HIS A 117 2.26 -9.69 5.14
C HIS A 117 1.40 -8.53 5.63
N SER A 118 1.36 -8.31 6.95
CA SER A 118 0.55 -7.25 7.54
C SER A 118 1.03 -5.90 6.99
N ILE A 119 0.08 -4.99 6.73
CA ILE A 119 0.41 -3.61 6.34
C ILE A 119 1.10 -2.95 7.54
N THR A 120 2.43 -2.92 7.52
CA THR A 120 3.21 -2.28 8.57
C THR A 120 3.12 -0.76 8.44
N SER A 121 3.31 -0.04 9.54
CA SER A 121 3.43 1.43 9.50
C SER A 121 4.55 1.90 8.54
N ILE A 122 5.53 1.02 8.28
CA ILE A 122 6.66 1.31 7.40
C ILE A 122 6.20 1.55 5.95
N THR A 123 5.13 0.89 5.49
CA THR A 123 4.65 1.04 4.10
C THR A 123 4.22 2.47 3.78
N ARG A 124 3.84 3.27 4.79
CA ARG A 124 3.48 4.69 4.62
C ARG A 124 4.67 5.58 4.29
N TYR A 125 5.89 5.20 4.68
CA TYR A 125 7.06 6.02 4.40
C TYR A 125 7.49 5.98 2.93
N TYR A 126 7.20 4.89 2.20
CA TYR A 126 7.55 4.78 0.78
C TYR A 126 6.95 5.89 -0.09
N PRO A 127 5.63 6.12 -0.11
CA PRO A 127 5.08 7.22 -0.91
C PRO A 127 5.60 8.59 -0.45
N ILE A 128 5.85 8.79 0.86
CA ILE A 128 6.42 10.04 1.39
C ILE A 128 7.83 10.27 0.84
N THR A 129 8.69 9.23 0.85
CA THR A 129 10.06 9.36 0.32
C THR A 129 10.04 9.65 -1.17
N PHE A 130 9.11 9.07 -1.94
CA PHE A 130 8.93 9.41 -3.35
C PHE A 130 8.44 10.85 -3.57
N VAL A 131 7.49 11.35 -2.76
CA VAL A 131 7.07 12.77 -2.84
C VAL A 131 8.26 13.69 -2.63
N ILE A 132 9.01 13.50 -1.54
CA ILE A 132 10.20 14.31 -1.23
C ILE A 132 11.23 14.22 -2.36
N PHE A 133 11.51 13.01 -2.84
CA PHE A 133 12.44 12.77 -3.92
C PHE A 133 12.04 13.55 -5.19
N TRP A 134 10.79 13.44 -5.63
CA TRP A 134 10.31 14.11 -6.84
C TRP A 134 10.30 15.64 -6.68
N THR A 135 9.97 16.16 -5.49
CA THR A 135 10.03 17.60 -5.22
C THR A 135 11.45 18.14 -5.31
N VAL A 136 12.42 17.46 -4.66
CA VAL A 136 13.84 17.85 -4.71
C VAL A 136 14.36 17.78 -6.14
N LEU A 137 14.04 16.70 -6.86
CA LEU A 137 14.47 16.50 -8.24
C LEU A 137 13.91 17.57 -9.19
N THR A 138 12.64 17.92 -9.03
CA THR A 138 12.02 19.02 -9.80
C THR A 138 12.76 20.33 -9.56
N GLY A 139 13.07 20.65 -8.30
CA GLY A 139 13.84 21.85 -7.95
C GLY A 139 15.23 21.87 -8.60
N LEU A 140 15.93 20.73 -8.63
CA LEU A 140 17.24 20.61 -9.27
C LEU A 140 17.16 20.82 -10.79
N ILE A 141 16.18 20.20 -11.46
CA ILE A 141 16.00 20.33 -12.91
C ILE A 141 15.67 21.77 -13.32
N VAL A 142 14.97 22.53 -12.47
CA VAL A 142 14.61 23.93 -12.76
C VAL A 142 15.78 24.89 -12.56
N ILE A 143 16.73 24.56 -11.68
CA ILE A 143 17.91 25.39 -11.38
C ILE A 143 19.03 25.18 -12.41
N LEU A 144 19.17 23.95 -12.94
CA LEU A 144 20.15 23.56 -13.94
C LEU A 144 19.75 24.03 -15.35
#